data_AF-A0A2M7T6W6-F1
#
_entry.id   AF-A0A2M7T6W6-F1
#
_cell.length_a   1.000
_cell.length_b   1.000
_cell.length_c   1.000
_cell.angle_alpha   90.00
_cell.angle_beta   90.00
_cell.angle_gamma   90.00
#
_symmetry.space_group_name_H-M   'P 1'
#
loop_
_entity.id
_entity.type
_entity.pdbx_description
1 polymer ?
#
loop_
_entity_poly.entity_id
_entity_poly.type
_entity_poly.pdbx_seq_one_letter_code
_entity_poly.pdbx_strand_id
1 'polypeptide(L)'
;MRQFKPKGRSIIHKVALISGLFAAALAVYYWVRMVFTNPYNGPVRSDVVFNTFVMVLLPACLAMASILIKKPLLMYGAFLLALPTGFYMALTPGIFKWYGVVLVLYLASAILMTLDSKARA
;
A
#
# COMPACT_ATOMS: atom_id res chain seq x y z
N MET A 1 -13.80 40.87 -2.94
CA MET A 1 -13.05 39.92 -2.09
C MET A 1 -13.70 38.54 -2.21
N ARG A 2 -13.09 37.59 -2.92
CA ARG A 2 -13.58 36.20 -2.98
C ARG A 2 -13.23 35.52 -1.65
N GLN A 3 -14.23 35.16 -0.86
CA GLN A 3 -14.00 34.38 0.35
C GLN A 3 -13.43 33.01 -0.01
N PHE A 4 -12.18 32.76 0.41
CA PHE A 4 -11.53 31.47 0.31
C PHE A 4 -12.05 30.59 1.46
N LYS A 5 -13.22 29.96 1.27
CA LYS A 5 -13.71 28.96 2.22
C LYS A 5 -12.79 27.73 2.13
N PRO A 6 -12.10 27.31 3.20
CA PRO A 6 -11.33 26.07 3.17
C PRO A 6 -12.33 24.92 2.96
N LYS A 7 -12.32 24.32 1.77
CA LYS A 7 -13.13 23.15 1.43
C LYS A 7 -12.66 22.01 2.35
N GLY A 8 -13.39 21.78 3.44
CA GLY A 8 -13.11 20.72 4.40
C GLY A 8 -12.84 19.40 3.70
N ARG A 9 -11.97 18.55 4.27
CA ARG A 9 -11.61 17.28 3.64
C ARG A 9 -12.87 16.44 3.39
N SER A 10 -13.11 16.10 2.12
CA SER A 10 -14.24 15.26 1.69
C SER A 10 -14.21 13.91 2.42
N ILE A 11 -15.37 13.28 2.58
CA ILE A 11 -15.46 11.93 3.17
C ILE A 11 -14.63 10.94 2.34
N ILE A 12 -14.69 11.05 1.00
CA ILE A 12 -13.90 10.25 0.05
C ILE A 12 -12.40 10.34 0.36
N HIS A 13 -11.90 11.55 0.61
CA HIS A 13 -10.50 11.76 0.96
C HIS A 13 -10.12 11.04 2.26
N LYS A 14 -10.98 11.10 3.29
CA LYS A 14 -10.72 10.44 4.57
C LYS A 14 -10.68 8.91 4.41
N VAL A 15 -11.62 8.36 3.64
CA VAL A 15 -11.68 6.91 3.36
C VAL A 15 -10.44 6.46 2.57
N ALA A 16 -10.02 7.23 1.57
CA ALA A 16 -8.79 6.96 0.81
C ALA A 16 -7.55 6.94 1.71
N LEU A 17 -7.46 7.91 2.63
CA LEU A 17 -6.39 8.02 3.62
C LEU A 17 -6.33 6.81 4.55
N ILE A 18 -7.46 6.48 5.17
CA ILE A 18 -7.54 5.38 6.15
C ILE A 18 -7.22 4.05 5.48
N SER A 19 -7.80 3.77 4.31
CA SER A 19 -7.54 2.54 3.56
C SER A 19 -6.07 2.42 3.13
N GLY A 20 -5.47 3.50 2.63
CA GLY A 20 -4.07 3.51 2.21
C GLY A 20 -3.09 3.36 3.37
N LEU A 21 -3.33 4.04 4.50
CA LEU A 21 -2.51 3.91 5.71
C LEU A 21 -2.60 2.50 6.29
N PHE A 22 -3.82 1.95 6.37
CA PHE A 22 -4.03 0.60 6.85
C PHE A 22 -3.33 -0.44 5.96
N ALA A 23 -3.41 -0.28 4.63
CA ALA A 23 -2.70 -1.12 3.68
C ALA A 23 -1.18 -1.05 3.85
N ALA A 24 -0.62 0.16 4.01
CA ALA A 24 0.81 0.34 4.24
C ALA A 24 1.26 -0.31 5.56
N ALA A 25 0.50 -0.15 6.63
CA ALA A 25 0.79 -0.78 7.91
C ALA A 25 0.76 -2.32 7.83
N LEU A 26 -0.25 -2.88 7.17
CA LEU A 26 -0.33 -4.32 6.91
C LEU A 26 0.85 -4.82 6.07
N ALA A 27 1.24 -4.09 5.03
CA ALA A 27 2.37 -4.47 4.18
C ALA A 27 3.69 -4.53 4.97
N VAL A 28 3.94 -3.54 5.84
CA VAL A 28 5.10 -3.53 6.74
C VAL A 28 5.04 -4.72 7.70
N TYR A 29 3.87 -5.01 8.28
CA TYR A 29 3.68 -6.18 9.14
C TYR A 29 4.01 -7.49 8.40
N TYR A 30 3.53 -7.67 7.18
CA TYR A 30 3.85 -8.86 6.37
C TYR A 30 5.32 -8.97 6.02
N TRP A 31 5.98 -7.84 5.72
CA TRP A 31 7.42 -7.83 5.45
C TRP A 31 8.22 -8.30 6.67
N VAL A 32 7.92 -7.77 7.87
CA VAL A 32 8.55 -8.21 9.12
C VAL A 32 8.33 -9.71 9.33
N ARG A 33 7.10 -10.21 9.10
CA ARG A 33 6.80 -11.64 9.25
C ARG A 33 7.58 -12.51 8.24
N MET A 34 7.74 -12.06 7.00
CA MET A 34 8.50 -12.76 5.96
C MET A 34 10.00 -12.82 6.26
N VAL A 35 10.56 -11.76 6.82
CA VAL A 35 12.00 -11.68 7.07
C VAL A 35 12.40 -12.43 8.34
N PHE A 36 11.64 -12.24 9.44
CA PHE A 36 12.08 -12.69 10.77
C PHE A 36 11.38 -13.96 11.27
N THR A 37 10.21 -14.30 10.74
CA THR A 37 9.37 -15.38 11.29
C THR A 37 8.90 -16.37 10.24
N ASN A 38 9.57 -16.41 9.09
CA ASN A 38 9.22 -17.32 8.01
C ASN A 38 9.72 -18.74 8.35
N PRO A 39 8.81 -19.71 8.61
CA PRO A 39 9.21 -21.07 8.98
C PRO A 39 9.89 -21.83 7.83
N TYR A 40 9.81 -21.32 6.61
CA TYR A 40 10.41 -21.91 5.41
C TYR A 40 11.84 -21.43 5.14
N ASN A 41 12.34 -20.46 5.90
CA ASN A 41 13.70 -19.96 5.78
C ASN A 41 14.55 -20.41 6.99
N GLY A 42 15.83 -20.68 6.73
CA GLY A 42 16.84 -20.80 7.78
C GLY A 42 17.23 -19.44 8.37
N PRO A 43 18.49 -19.23 8.79
CA PRO A 43 18.98 -17.92 9.22
C PRO A 43 18.65 -16.82 8.22
N VAL A 44 18.48 -15.57 8.70
CA VAL A 44 18.17 -14.42 7.84
C VAL A 44 19.20 -14.30 6.71
N ARG A 45 18.72 -14.42 5.46
CA ARG A 45 19.57 -14.31 4.26
C ARG A 45 19.41 -12.95 3.60
N SER A 46 20.52 -12.35 3.20
CA SER A 46 20.56 -11.00 2.61
C SER A 46 19.79 -10.90 1.28
N ASP A 47 19.80 -11.96 0.47
CA ASP A 47 19.06 -12.02 -0.80
C ASP A 47 17.54 -11.98 -0.59
N VAL A 48 17.04 -12.68 0.43
CA VAL A 48 15.61 -12.68 0.78
C VAL A 48 15.19 -11.31 1.31
N VAL A 49 15.99 -10.70 2.18
CA VAL A 49 15.73 -9.35 2.71
C VAL A 49 15.65 -8.34 1.59
N PHE A 50 16.60 -8.35 0.65
CA PHE A 50 16.62 -7.41 -0.47
C PHE A 50 15.42 -7.59 -1.41
N ASN A 51 15.11 -8.83 -1.81
CA ASN A 51 13.98 -9.10 -2.69
C ASN A 51 12.64 -8.70 -2.04
N THR A 52 12.43 -9.07 -0.77
CA THR A 52 11.19 -8.71 -0.06
C THR A 52 11.12 -7.22 0.26
N PHE A 53 12.26 -6.56 0.47
CA PHE A 53 12.31 -5.10 0.61
C PHE A 53 11.77 -4.43 -0.66
N VAL A 54 12.26 -4.80 -1.84
CA VAL A 54 11.84 -4.18 -3.11
C VAL A 54 10.38 -4.49 -3.45
N MET A 55 9.91 -5.69 -3.14
CA MET A 55 8.58 -6.13 -3.59
C MET A 55 7.45 -6.02 -2.54
N VAL A 56 7.78 -5.67 -1.29
CA VAL A 56 6.79 -5.54 -0.19
C VAL A 56 6.98 -4.22 0.54
N LEU A 57 8.18 -3.97 1.08
CA LEU A 57 8.40 -2.77 1.90
C LEU A 57 8.43 -1.48 1.07
N LEU A 58 9.09 -1.50 -0.09
CA LEU A 58 9.17 -0.36 -0.99
C LEU A 58 7.78 0.07 -1.50
N PRO A 59 6.88 -0.85 -1.94
CA PRO A 59 5.48 -0.53 -2.18
C PRO A 59 4.78 0.13 -0.98
N ALA A 60 5.03 -0.36 0.25
CA ALA A 60 4.45 0.23 1.45
C ALA A 60 4.91 1.67 1.68
N CYS A 61 6.21 1.94 1.48
CA CYS A 61 6.77 3.28 1.54
C CYS A 61 6.18 4.19 0.44
N LEU A 62 6.03 3.68 -0.78
CA LEU A 62 5.39 4.43 -1.88
C LEU A 62 3.92 4.73 -1.60
N ALA A 63 3.18 3.77 -1.05
CA ALA A 63 1.79 3.97 -0.63
C ALA A 63 1.71 5.06 0.45
N MET A 64 2.58 5.03 1.46
CA MET A 64 2.67 6.08 2.48
C MET A 64 3.01 7.45 1.88
N ALA A 65 4.02 7.52 1.00
CA ALA A 65 4.42 8.76 0.33
C ALA A 65 3.31 9.32 -0.56
N SER A 66 2.56 8.46 -1.25
CA SER A 66 1.44 8.87 -2.10
C SER A 66 0.38 9.65 -1.33
N ILE A 67 0.11 9.23 -0.09
CA ILE A 67 -0.87 9.84 0.80
C ILE A 67 -0.39 11.22 1.26
N LEU A 68 0.89 11.33 1.66
CA LEU A 68 1.49 12.59 2.13
C LEU A 68 1.52 13.64 1.00
N ILE A 69 1.92 13.22 -0.20
CA ILE A 69 2.09 14.10 -1.36
C ILE A 69 0.77 14.26 -2.14
N LYS A 70 -0.28 13.50 -1.78
CA LYS A 70 -1.59 13.45 -2.43
C LYS A 70 -1.51 13.17 -3.94
N LYS A 71 -0.58 12.31 -4.34
CA LYS A 71 -0.37 11.92 -5.75
C LYS A 71 -0.89 10.50 -6.00
N PRO A 72 -2.08 10.32 -6.60
CA PRO A 72 -2.66 8.99 -6.82
C PRO A 72 -1.77 8.08 -7.70
N LEU A 73 -1.01 8.66 -8.63
CA LEU A 73 -0.06 7.91 -9.46
C LEU A 73 0.98 7.12 -8.64
N LEU A 74 1.41 7.64 -7.49
CA LEU A 74 2.34 6.92 -6.61
C LEU A 74 1.67 5.71 -5.93
N MET A 75 0.36 5.81 -5.62
CA MET A 75 -0.40 4.68 -5.06
C MET A 75 -0.60 3.59 -6.12
N TYR A 76 -0.86 3.95 -7.37
CA TYR A 76 -0.87 2.98 -8.47
C TYR A 76 0.51 2.34 -8.68
N GLY A 77 1.59 3.12 -8.56
CA GLY A 77 2.95 2.60 -8.59
C GLY A 77 3.21 1.57 -7.48
N ALA A 78 2.78 1.86 -6.25
CA ALA A 78 2.84 0.92 -5.13
C ALA A 78 2.06 -0.37 -5.42
N PHE A 79 0.83 -0.25 -5.93
CA PHE A 79 0.02 -1.40 -6.34
C PHE A 79 0.71 -2.25 -7.40
N LEU A 80 1.17 -1.64 -8.49
CA LEU A 80 1.80 -2.36 -9.61
C LEU A 80 3.10 -3.04 -9.17
N LEU A 81 3.90 -2.39 -8.33
CA LEU A 81 5.14 -2.94 -7.81
C LEU A 81 4.89 -4.14 -6.87
N ALA A 82 3.83 -4.07 -6.05
CA ALA A 82 3.43 -5.16 -5.16
C ALA A 82 2.62 -6.26 -5.88
N LEU A 83 2.14 -6.04 -7.11
CA LEU A 83 1.19 -6.92 -7.77
C LEU A 83 1.73 -8.34 -8.00
N PRO A 84 2.96 -8.54 -8.54
CA PRO A 84 3.47 -9.89 -8.80
C PRO A 84 3.61 -10.71 -7.52
N THR A 85 4.20 -10.11 -6.48
CA THR A 85 4.39 -10.76 -5.18
C THR A 85 3.09 -10.96 -4.45
N GLY A 86 2.20 -9.98 -4.43
CA GLY A 86 0.94 -10.11 -3.74
C GLY A 86 -0.01 -11.11 -4.40
N PHE A 87 0.03 -11.22 -5.73
CA PHE A 87 -0.71 -12.26 -6.45
C PHE A 87 -0.14 -13.65 -6.15
N TYR A 88 1.18 -13.80 -6.17
CA TYR A 88 1.85 -15.04 -5.76
C TYR A 88 1.44 -15.45 -4.33
N MET A 89 1.54 -14.52 -3.37
CA MET A 89 1.18 -14.77 -1.98
C MET A 89 -0.30 -15.13 -1.80
N ALA A 90 -1.21 -14.48 -2.54
CA ALA A 90 -2.64 -14.77 -2.51
C ALA A 90 -3.00 -16.19 -2.99
N LEU A 91 -2.18 -16.77 -3.87
CA LEU A 91 -2.34 -18.14 -4.35
C LEU A 91 -1.67 -19.17 -3.45
N THR A 92 -0.77 -18.76 -2.56
CA THR A 92 -0.14 -19.66 -1.59
C THR A 92 -0.99 -19.80 -0.32
N PRO A 93 -1.09 -21.01 0.27
CA PRO A 93 -1.78 -21.21 1.55
C PRO A 93 -1.01 -20.57 2.72
N GLY A 94 -1.73 -20.17 3.77
CA GLY A 94 -1.17 -19.62 5.01
C GLY A 94 -1.46 -18.14 5.21
N ILE A 95 -0.76 -17.53 6.17
CA ILE A 95 -1.01 -16.14 6.58
C ILE A 95 -0.72 -15.12 5.46
N PHE A 96 0.19 -15.44 4.54
CA PHE A 96 0.56 -14.56 3.44
C PHE A 96 -0.55 -14.41 2.37
N LYS A 97 -1.53 -15.32 2.31
CA LYS A 97 -2.70 -15.19 1.42
C LYS A 97 -3.43 -13.86 1.59
N TRP A 98 -3.48 -13.39 2.84
CA TRP A 98 -4.13 -12.14 3.21
C TRP A 98 -3.39 -10.90 2.70
N TYR A 99 -2.18 -11.02 2.18
CA TYR A 99 -1.52 -9.94 1.45
C TYR A 99 -2.30 -9.53 0.19
N GLY A 100 -3.14 -10.41 -0.37
CA GLY A 100 -4.10 -10.03 -1.41
C GLY A 100 -5.04 -8.89 -0.99
N VAL A 101 -5.40 -8.79 0.30
CA VAL A 101 -6.21 -7.68 0.83
C VAL A 101 -5.44 -6.36 0.77
N VAL A 102 -4.12 -6.38 0.98
CA VAL A 102 -3.26 -5.19 0.85
C VAL A 102 -3.32 -4.65 -0.58
N LEU A 103 -3.25 -5.54 -1.58
CA LEU A 103 -3.38 -5.15 -3.00
C LEU A 103 -4.72 -4.49 -3.30
N VAL A 104 -5.82 -5.08 -2.82
CA VAL A 104 -7.17 -4.51 -3.00
C VAL A 104 -7.25 -3.14 -2.36
N LEU A 105 -6.69 -2.96 -1.16
CA LEU A 105 -6.70 -1.67 -0.47
C LEU A 105 -5.83 -0.61 -1.16
N TYR A 106 -4.66 -0.96 -1.70
CA TYR A 106 -3.87 -0.03 -2.52
C TYR A 106 -4.65 0.42 -3.75
N LEU A 107 -5.27 -0.51 -4.48
CA LEU A 107 -6.07 -0.17 -5.65
C LEU A 107 -7.28 0.69 -5.27
N ALA A 108 -8.02 0.32 -4.22
CA ALA A 108 -9.17 1.08 -3.74
C ALA A 108 -8.75 2.50 -3.32
N SER A 109 -7.67 2.64 -2.57
CA SER A 109 -7.15 3.94 -2.15
C SER A 109 -6.70 4.77 -3.37
N ALA A 110 -6.01 4.17 -4.35
CA ALA A 110 -5.60 4.86 -5.57
C ALA A 110 -6.81 5.41 -6.37
N ILE A 111 -7.87 4.61 -6.52
CA ILE A 111 -9.11 5.03 -7.18
C ILE A 111 -9.77 6.16 -6.41
N LEU A 112 -9.96 6.01 -5.09
CA LEU A 112 -10.59 7.04 -4.26
C LEU A 112 -9.80 8.36 -4.24
N MET A 113 -8.47 8.29 -4.20
CA MET A 113 -7.60 9.46 -4.33
C MET A 113 -7.79 10.12 -5.70
N THR A 114 -7.89 9.34 -6.78
CA THR A 114 -8.12 9.87 -8.13
C THR A 114 -9.46 10.59 -8.22
N LEU A 115 -10.53 10.01 -7.64
CA LEU A 115 -11.85 10.61 -7.59
C LEU A 115 -11.87 11.91 -6.77
N ASP A 116 -11.21 11.93 -5.61
CA ASP A 116 -11.09 13.15 -4.79
C ASP A 116 -10.26 14.23 -5.48
N SER A 117 -9.18 13.88 -6.18
CA SER A 117 -8.39 14.82 -6.98
C SER A 117 -9.21 15.44 -8.10
N LYS A 118 -9.99 14.63 -8.85
CA LYS A 118 -10.87 15.13 -9.92
C LYS A 118 -12.01 16.01 -9.38
N ALA A 119 -12.57 15.70 -8.22
CA ALA A 119 -13.62 16.51 -7.59
C ALA A 119 -13.13 17.86 -6.99
N ARG A 120 -11.81 18.07 -6.97
CA ARG A 120 -11.16 19.30 -6.48
C ARG A 120 -10.53 20.13 -7.60
N ALA A 121 -10.26 19.54 -8.76
CA ALA A 121 -9.85 20.24 -9.98
C ALA A 121 -11.03 21.02 -10.56
#